data_AF-A0A8T3DRS9-F1
#
_entry.id   AF-A0A8T3DRS9-F1
#
_cell.length_a   1.000
_cell.length_b   1.000
_cell.length_c   1.000
_cell.angle_alpha   90.00
_cell.angle_beta   90.00
_cell.angle_gamma   90.00
#
_symmetry.space_group_name_H-M   'P 1'
#
loop_
_entity.id
_entity.type
_entity.pdbx_description
1 polymer ?
#
loop_
_entity_poly.entity_id
_entity_poly.type
_entity_poly.pdbx_seq_one_letter_code
_entity_poly.pdbx_strand_id
1 'polypeptide(L)'
;MAGTVVRKAVDHLRSKDFRDYLMSTHFWGPVANWGLPIAALSDMKKSPEIISGRMTFALTCYSLLFMRFAYKVQPRNWLLFACHLTNECAQLVQGGRLIKYKMEKKQM
;
A
#
# COMPACT_ATOMS: atom_id res chain seq x y z
N MET A 1 1.50 35.34 -5.55
CA MET A 1 2.29 34.16 -5.12
C MET A 1 1.50 32.85 -5.23
N ALA A 2 0.28 32.74 -4.67
CA ALA A 2 -0.51 31.50 -4.73
C ALA A 2 -0.97 31.10 -6.16
N GLY A 3 -1.37 32.07 -7.00
CA GLY A 3 -1.84 31.78 -8.36
C GLY A 3 -0.78 31.17 -9.30
N THR A 4 0.50 31.50 -9.11
CA THR A 4 1.61 30.95 -9.89
C THR A 4 1.89 29.50 -9.52
N VAL A 5 1.71 29.14 -8.25
CA VAL A 5 1.85 27.75 -7.76
C VAL A 5 0.71 26.88 -8.28
N VAL A 6 -0.54 27.39 -8.22
CA VAL A 6 -1.71 26.68 -8.75
C VAL A 6 -1.58 26.46 -10.25
N ARG A 7 -1.17 27.50 -11.00
CA ARG A 7 -1.01 27.38 -12.46
C ARG A 7 0.10 26.40 -12.85
N LYS A 8 1.24 26.42 -12.15
CA LYS A 8 2.30 25.41 -12.33
C LYS A 8 1.83 23.99 -11.99
N ALA A 9 1.02 23.80 -10.96
CA ALA A 9 0.45 22.50 -10.63
C ALA A 9 -0.52 22.01 -11.71
N VAL A 10 -1.37 22.90 -12.23
CA VAL A 10 -2.30 22.59 -13.33
C VAL A 10 -1.55 22.26 -14.63
N ASP A 11 -0.53 23.04 -14.98
CA ASP A 11 0.28 22.80 -16.17
C ASP A 11 1.07 21.48 -16.06
N HIS A 12 1.53 21.12 -14.86
CA HIS A 12 2.17 19.84 -14.59
C HIS A 12 1.18 18.66 -14.71
N LEU A 13 -0.05 18.80 -14.22
CA LEU A 13 -1.13 17.82 -14.42
C LEU A 13 -1.58 17.69 -15.88
N ARG A 14 -1.38 18.74 -16.69
CA ARG A 14 -1.73 18.75 -18.12
C ARG A 14 -0.57 18.31 -19.03
N SER A 15 0.62 18.12 -18.48
CA SER A 15 1.80 17.63 -19.18
C SER A 15 1.53 16.32 -19.92
N LYS A 16 2.08 16.20 -21.14
CA LYS A 16 2.02 14.97 -21.94
C LYS A 16 2.64 13.79 -21.18
N ASP A 17 3.70 14.02 -20.41
CA ASP A 17 4.37 12.98 -19.61
C ASP A 17 3.48 12.45 -18.48
N PHE A 18 2.68 13.32 -17.84
CA PHE A 18 1.74 12.89 -16.79
C PHE A 18 0.56 12.11 -17.40
N ARG A 19 0.06 12.54 -18.56
CA ARG A 19 -1.00 11.84 -19.29
C ARG A 19 -0.54 10.48 -19.81
N ASP A 20 0.67 10.40 -20.35
CA ASP A 20 1.29 9.16 -20.81
C ASP A 20 1.55 8.22 -19.61
N TYR A 21 1.95 8.76 -18.45
CA TYR A 21 2.05 7.99 -17.21
C TYR A 21 0.69 7.43 -16.76
N LEU A 22 -0.37 8.26 -16.74
CA LEU A 22 -1.72 7.85 -16.38
C LEU A 22 -2.31 6.79 -17.32
N MET A 23 -1.97 6.83 -18.62
CA MET A 23 -2.43 5.82 -19.58
C MET A 23 -1.51 4.61 -19.68
N SER A 24 -0.39 4.59 -18.95
CA SER A 24 0.53 3.45 -18.95
C SER A 24 0.05 2.32 -18.03
N THR A 25 0.44 1.10 -18.38
CA THR A 25 0.29 -0.10 -17.53
C THR A 25 1.02 0.04 -16.20
N HIS A 26 2.05 0.90 -16.14
CA HIS A 26 2.79 1.21 -14.91
C HIS A 26 1.97 2.00 -13.89
N PHE A 27 0.91 2.69 -14.31
CA PHE A 27 -0.05 3.37 -13.43
C PHE A 27 -1.21 2.45 -13.06
N TRP A 28 -1.89 1.89 -14.06
CA TRP A 28 -3.10 1.08 -13.83
C TRP A 28 -2.85 -0.24 -13.11
N GLY A 29 -1.69 -0.89 -13.34
CA GLY A 29 -1.35 -2.13 -12.62
C GLY A 29 -1.29 -1.93 -11.10
N PRO A 30 -0.48 -0.97 -10.61
CA PRO A 30 -0.49 -0.61 -9.19
C PRO A 30 -1.83 -0.11 -8.69
N VAL A 31 -2.56 0.71 -9.46
CA VAL A 31 -3.89 1.22 -9.08
C VAL A 31 -4.90 0.09 -8.88
N ALA A 32 -4.90 -0.95 -9.71
CA ALA A 32 -5.71 -2.14 -9.49
C ALA A 32 -5.29 -2.90 -8.22
N ASN A 33 -3.99 -2.93 -7.91
CA ASN A 33 -3.46 -3.54 -6.70
C ASN A 33 -3.80 -2.79 -5.40
N TRP A 34 -4.20 -1.50 -5.47
CA TRP A 34 -4.67 -0.74 -4.29
C TRP A 34 -5.94 -1.32 -3.65
N GLY A 35 -6.65 -2.21 -4.34
CA GLY A 35 -7.74 -2.99 -3.74
C GLY A 35 -7.30 -3.80 -2.51
N LEU A 36 -6.06 -4.32 -2.50
CA LEU A 36 -5.54 -5.12 -1.38
C LEU A 36 -5.25 -4.26 -0.13
N PRO A 37 -4.51 -3.13 -0.20
CA PRO A 37 -4.40 -2.19 0.92
C PRO A 37 -5.75 -1.67 1.41
N ILE A 38 -6.68 -1.32 0.52
CA ILE A 38 -8.01 -0.81 0.91
C ILE A 38 -8.80 -1.90 1.66
N ALA A 39 -8.78 -3.14 1.17
CA ALA A 39 -9.38 -4.28 1.85
C ALA A 39 -8.73 -4.53 3.22
N ALA A 40 -7.39 -4.48 3.30
CA ALA A 40 -6.67 -4.63 4.57
C ALA A 40 -7.04 -3.53 5.57
N LEU A 41 -7.16 -2.27 5.13
CA LEU A 41 -7.59 -1.15 5.97
C LEU A 41 -9.05 -1.32 6.44
N SER A 42 -9.94 -1.80 5.56
CA SER A 42 -11.33 -2.11 5.92
C SER A 42 -11.41 -3.25 6.92
N ASP A 43 -10.57 -4.28 6.79
CA ASP A 43 -10.52 -5.41 7.70
C ASP A 43 -9.94 -5.07 9.08
N MET A 44 -9.25 -3.93 9.23
CA MET A 44 -8.85 -3.43 10.57
C MET A 44 -10.06 -3.14 11.48
N LYS A 45 -11.27 -2.98 10.95
CA LYS A 45 -12.47 -2.79 11.79
C LYS A 45 -13.12 -4.08 12.28
N LYS A 46 -12.70 -5.25 11.76
CA LYS A 46 -13.27 -6.55 12.14
C LYS A 46 -12.58 -7.13 13.38
N SER A 47 -13.26 -8.08 14.04
CA SER A 47 -12.78 -8.72 15.27
C SER A 47 -11.41 -9.40 15.05
N PRO A 48 -10.45 -9.22 15.98
CA PRO A 48 -9.10 -9.77 15.87
C PRO A 48 -9.03 -11.31 15.90
N GLU A 49 -10.12 -11.99 16.27
CA GLU A 49 -10.22 -13.46 16.22
C GLU A 49 -10.20 -14.03 14.80
N ILE A 50 -10.64 -13.26 13.81
CA ILE A 50 -10.73 -13.69 12.42
C ILE A 50 -9.38 -13.51 11.69
N ILE A 51 -8.43 -12.80 12.31
CA ILE A 51 -7.14 -12.46 11.71
C ILE A 51 -6.19 -13.67 11.80
N SER A 52 -5.91 -14.28 10.65
CA SER A 52 -4.95 -15.37 10.54
C SER A 52 -3.52 -14.84 10.60
N GLY A 53 -2.83 -15.02 11.72
CA GLY A 53 -1.44 -14.58 11.88
C GLY A 53 -0.46 -15.17 10.85
N ARG A 54 -0.71 -16.38 10.35
CA ARG A 54 0.09 -17.00 9.27
C ARG A 54 -0.07 -16.25 7.96
N MET A 55 -1.27 -15.76 7.67
CA MET A 55 -1.57 -14.98 6.47
C MET A 55 -0.96 -13.58 6.54
N THR A 56 -1.07 -12.91 7.69
CA THR A 56 -0.45 -11.59 7.93
C THR A 56 1.07 -11.66 7.78
N PHE A 57 1.72 -12.72 8.29
CA PHE A 57 3.15 -12.90 8.12
C PHE A 57 3.53 -13.15 6.64
N ALA A 58 2.79 -14.03 5.96
CA ALA A 58 3.05 -14.32 4.54
C ALA A 58 2.91 -13.07 3.66
N LEU A 59 1.87 -12.27 3.85
CA LEU A 59 1.67 -11.05 3.06
C LEU A 59 2.65 -9.93 3.44
N THR A 60 3.14 -9.87 4.68
CA THR A 60 4.24 -8.97 5.08
C THR A 60 5.50 -9.31 4.28
N CYS A 61 5.91 -10.58 4.29
CA CYS A 61 7.06 -11.05 3.51
C CYS A 61 6.90 -10.82 2.00
N TYR A 62 5.70 -11.07 1.48
CA TYR A 62 5.36 -10.79 0.08
C TYR A 62 5.51 -9.30 -0.25
N SER A 63 5.01 -8.41 0.61
CA SER A 63 5.07 -6.95 0.40
C SER A 63 6.51 -6.44 0.40
N LEU A 64 7.36 -6.94 1.30
CA LEU A 64 8.79 -6.60 1.34
C LEU A 64 9.53 -6.99 0.05
N LEU A 65 9.27 -8.19 -0.47
CA LEU A 65 9.87 -8.64 -1.74
C LEU A 65 9.45 -7.75 -2.90
N PHE A 66 8.16 -7.41 -2.97
CA PHE A 66 7.64 -6.53 -4.01
C PHE A 66 8.13 -5.08 -3.89
N MET A 67 8.34 -4.57 -2.68
CA MET A 67 8.96 -3.25 -2.45
C MET A 67 10.39 -3.22 -3.01
N ARG A 68 11.18 -4.27 -2.76
CA ARG A 68 12.53 -4.38 -3.33
C ARG A 68 12.50 -4.47 -4.85
N PHE A 69 11.55 -5.22 -5.42
CA PHE A 69 11.36 -5.30 -6.87
C PHE A 69 10.98 -3.94 -7.47
N ALA A 70 9.99 -3.26 -6.90
CA ALA A 70 9.53 -1.94 -7.36
C ALA A 70 10.64 -0.88 -7.36
N TYR A 71 11.56 -0.96 -6.38
CA TYR A 71 12.72 -0.08 -6.30
C TYR A 71 13.82 -0.41 -7.33
N LYS A 72 14.01 -1.69 -7.63
CA LYS A 72 15.05 -2.17 -8.56
C LYS A 72 14.66 -2.11 -10.03
N VAL A 73 13.37 -2.22 -10.36
CA VAL A 73 12.90 -2.17 -11.75
C VAL A 73 13.12 -0.77 -12.33
N GLN A 74 13.61 -0.68 -13.59
CA GLN A 74 13.72 0.59 -14.31
C GLN A 74 12.76 0.62 -15.50
N PRO A 75 11.99 1.71 -15.69
CA PRO A 75 11.88 2.89 -14.82
C PRO A 75 11.21 2.57 -13.47
N ARG A 76 11.65 3.25 -12.40
CA ARG A 76 11.24 2.96 -11.00
C ARG A 76 9.73 3.11 -10.83
N ASN A 77 9.09 2.08 -10.27
CA ASN A 77 7.65 2.07 -10.05
C ASN A 77 7.29 2.50 -8.61
N TRP A 78 7.28 3.81 -8.38
CA TRP A 78 6.96 4.40 -7.07
C TRP A 78 5.54 4.11 -6.58
N LEU A 79 4.58 3.95 -7.49
CA LEU A 79 3.20 3.60 -7.13
C LEU A 79 3.07 2.18 -6.59
N LEU A 80 3.76 1.23 -7.22
CA LEU A 80 3.83 -0.15 -6.74
C LEU A 80 4.48 -0.20 -5.36
N PHE A 81 5.58 0.53 -5.18
CA PHE A 81 6.26 0.65 -3.89
C PHE A 81 5.32 1.21 -2.80
N ALA A 82 4.61 2.32 -3.08
CA ALA A 82 3.68 2.92 -2.12
C ALA A 82 2.50 2.00 -1.76
N CYS A 83 2.00 1.24 -2.73
CA CYS A 83 0.94 0.24 -2.51
C CYS A 83 1.39 -0.84 -1.52
N HIS A 84 2.57 -1.44 -1.74
CA HIS A 84 3.08 -2.49 -0.86
C HIS A 84 3.51 -1.97 0.51
N LEU A 85 4.07 -0.75 0.58
CA LEU A 85 4.37 -0.09 1.85
C LEU A 85 3.11 0.11 2.69
N THR A 86 2.02 0.58 2.08
CA THR A 86 0.74 0.77 2.77
C THR A 86 0.17 -0.57 3.26
N ASN A 87 0.25 -1.61 2.43
CA ASN A 87 -0.18 -2.95 2.81
C ASN A 87 0.65 -3.51 3.99
N GLU A 88 1.97 -3.36 3.96
CA GLU A 88 2.86 -3.78 5.04
C GLU A 88 2.55 -3.05 6.35
N CYS A 89 2.36 -1.72 6.30
CA CYS A 89 1.95 -0.95 7.48
C CYS A 89 0.62 -1.44 8.06
N ALA A 90 -0.40 -1.65 7.21
CA ALA A 90 -1.69 -2.16 7.67
C ALA A 90 -1.57 -3.55 8.31
N GLN A 91 -0.73 -4.42 7.76
CA GLN A 91 -0.52 -5.77 8.28
C GLN A 91 0.29 -5.81 9.56
N LEU A 92 1.29 -4.96 9.72
CA LEU A 92 2.03 -4.82 10.98
C LEU A 92 1.09 -4.37 12.11
N VAL A 93 0.18 -3.44 11.84
CA VAL A 93 -0.85 -3.01 12.79
C VAL A 93 -1.81 -4.14 13.14
N GLN A 94 -2.30 -4.89 12.16
CA GLN A 94 -3.15 -6.06 12.39
C GLN A 94 -2.42 -7.16 13.17
N GLY A 95 -1.15 -7.44 12.83
CA GLY A 95 -0.30 -8.41 13.51
C GLY A 95 -0.04 -8.04 14.97
N GLY A 96 0.23 -6.76 15.25
CA GLY A 96 0.38 -6.26 16.62
C GLY A 96 -0.89 -6.45 17.46
N ARG A 97 -2.07 -6.17 16.87
CA ARG A 97 -3.36 -6.40 17.54
C ARG A 97 -3.61 -7.89 17.81
N LEU A 98 -3.25 -8.76 16.89
CA LEU A 98 -3.37 -10.21 17.07
C LEU A 98 -2.44 -10.73 18.18
N ILE A 99 -1.21 -10.24 18.25
CA ILE A 99 -0.25 -10.62 19.30
C ILE A 99 -0.78 -10.20 20.68
N LYS A 100 -1.26 -8.96 20.80
CA LYS A 100 -1.88 -8.46 22.03
C LYS A 100 -3.08 -9.32 22.45
N TYR A 101 -3.97 -9.64 21.50
CA TYR A 101 -5.13 -10.52 21.75
C TYR A 101 -4.72 -11.92 22.23
N LYS A 102 -3.72 -12.53 21.58
CA LYS A 102 -3.19 -13.85 21.98
C LYS A 102 -2.53 -13.82 23.35
N MET A 103 -1.85 -12.73 23.72
CA MET A 103 -1.26 -12.56 25.04
C MET A 103 -2.32 -12.42 26.13
N GLU A 104 -3.33 -11.55 25.92
CA GLU A 104 -4.44 -11.37 26.87
C GLU A 104 -5.24 -12.66 27.08
N LYS A 105 -5.52 -13.41 26.00
CA LYS A 105 -6.24 -14.69 26.09
C LYS A 105 -5.42 -15.82 26.73
N LYS A 106 -4.08 -15.75 26.70
CA LYS A 106 -3.20 -16.72 27.38
C LYS A 106 -3.09 -16.46 28.89
N GLN A 107 -3.46 -15.26 29.33
CA GLN A 107 -3.38 -14.81 30.73
C GLN A 107 -4.68 -15.05 31.52
N MET A 108 -5.77 -15.41 30.83
CA MET A 108 -7.02 -15.92 31.40
C MET A 108 -7.01 -17.46 31.38
#